data_AF-Q94CQ8-F1
#
_entry.id   AF-Q94CQ8-F1
#
_cell.length_a   1.000
_cell.length_b   1.000
_cell.length_c   1.000
_cell.angle_alpha   90.00
_cell.angle_beta   90.00
_cell.angle_gamma   90.00
#
_symmetry.space_group_name_H-M   'P 1'
#
loop_
_entity.id
_entity.type
_entity.pdbx_description
1 polymer ?
#
loop_
_entity_poly.entity_id
_entity_poly.type
_entity_poly.pdbx_seq_one_letter_code
_entity_poly.pdbx_strand_id
1 'polypeptide(L)'
;MVELFGKEASGKTTLALHVVKEAQKKGGCCAYIDAENAFNPSVAEAIGVNVEKLLIAQPDSAENSLSIVNTLVGGSIDVVVVDSVCFFRNVRTKLSSNQTPGIFKEVACGGNALGFYAAVRMRTSRRELRYNEAQATGIGISVQIIKNKLAPATLKEAGIDIRFGKGICYESEILELASSLGVIMKDDSGYWINACCNLTNFKHIEGHSLKQRYFSTTSRVIPSTLNFHEPHCTEYSMP
;
A
#
# COMPACT_ATOMS: atom_id res chain seq x y z
N MET A 1 -15.69 -7.74 7.22
CA MET A 1 -15.08 -8.18 5.95
C MET A 1 -14.70 -7.00 5.08
N VAL A 2 -13.51 -7.05 4.49
CA VAL A 2 -12.96 -6.05 3.58
C VAL A 2 -12.67 -6.74 2.25
N GLU A 3 -12.96 -6.08 1.13
CA GLU A 3 -12.67 -6.58 -0.22
C GLU A 3 -11.60 -5.72 -0.88
N LEU A 4 -10.51 -6.35 -1.31
CA LEU A 4 -9.48 -5.77 -2.16
C LEU A 4 -9.62 -6.36 -3.56
N PHE A 5 -9.85 -5.52 -4.58
CA PHE A 5 -10.02 -5.98 -5.95
C PHE A 5 -9.30 -5.07 -6.96
N GLY A 6 -8.91 -5.63 -8.11
CA GLY A 6 -8.11 -4.91 -9.09
C GLY A 6 -7.45 -5.85 -10.08
N LYS A 7 -6.81 -5.28 -11.11
CA LYS A 7 -6.06 -6.05 -12.11
C LYS A 7 -4.95 -6.89 -11.46
N GLU A 8 -4.43 -7.86 -12.18
CA GLU A 8 -3.22 -8.56 -11.75
C GLU A 8 -2.05 -7.58 -11.55
N ALA A 9 -1.12 -7.91 -10.66
CA ALA A 9 0.03 -7.07 -10.32
C ALA A 9 -0.31 -5.64 -9.84
N SER A 10 -1.51 -5.43 -9.28
CA SER A 10 -1.93 -4.15 -8.68
C SER A 10 -1.58 -4.02 -7.19
N GLY A 11 -0.78 -4.93 -6.63
CA GLY A 11 -0.34 -4.90 -5.23
C GLY A 11 -1.31 -5.46 -4.19
N LYS A 12 -2.38 -6.18 -4.59
CA LYS A 12 -3.38 -6.76 -3.67
C LYS A 12 -2.76 -7.66 -2.60
N THR A 13 -2.01 -8.67 -3.03
CA THR A 13 -1.32 -9.62 -2.14
C THR A 13 -0.34 -8.90 -1.23
N THR A 14 0.43 -7.93 -1.75
CA THR A 14 1.33 -7.11 -0.93
C THR A 14 0.58 -6.34 0.16
N LEU A 15 -0.54 -5.67 -0.18
CA LEU A 15 -1.38 -4.99 0.81
C LEU A 15 -1.92 -5.96 1.86
N ALA A 16 -2.38 -7.14 1.44
CA ALA A 16 -2.88 -8.16 2.36
C ALA A 16 -1.80 -8.66 3.33
N LEU A 17 -0.58 -8.91 2.84
CA LEU A 17 0.57 -9.29 3.67
C LEU A 17 0.97 -8.19 4.66
N HIS A 18 0.86 -6.91 4.27
CA HIS A 18 1.06 -5.81 5.20
C HIS A 18 0.01 -5.76 6.32
N VAL A 19 -1.25 -6.07 6.02
CA VAL A 19 -2.30 -6.18 7.06
C VAL A 19 -1.97 -7.31 8.04
N VAL A 20 -1.56 -8.48 7.53
CA VAL A 20 -1.13 -9.62 8.35
C VAL A 20 0.06 -9.24 9.24
N LYS A 21 1.10 -8.64 8.66
CA LYS A 21 2.28 -8.15 9.39
C LYS A 21 1.88 -7.22 10.54
N GLU A 22 1.05 -6.22 10.29
CA GLU A 22 0.66 -5.25 11.32
C GLU A 22 -0.24 -5.88 12.41
N ALA A 23 -1.04 -6.88 12.07
CA ALA A 23 -1.80 -7.66 13.05
C ALA A 23 -0.88 -8.54 13.92
N GLN A 24 0.07 -9.25 13.32
CA GLN A 24 1.05 -10.06 14.04
C GLN A 24 1.93 -9.22 14.97
N LYS A 25 2.33 -8.02 14.54
CA LYS A 25 3.07 -7.05 15.39
C LYS A 25 2.31 -6.66 16.65
N LYS A 26 0.97 -6.64 16.60
CA LYS A 26 0.10 -6.39 17.76
C LYS A 26 -0.14 -7.65 18.61
N GLY A 27 0.54 -8.76 18.31
CA GLY A 27 0.38 -10.04 18.98
C GLY A 27 -0.81 -10.86 18.49
N GLY A 28 -1.47 -10.45 17.40
CA GLY A 28 -2.64 -11.12 16.87
C GLY A 28 -2.32 -12.40 16.11
N CYS A 29 -3.24 -13.37 16.15
CA CYS A 29 -3.15 -14.59 15.36
C CYS A 29 -3.74 -14.36 13.96
N CYS A 30 -3.02 -14.79 12.93
CA CYS A 30 -3.41 -14.57 11.54
C CYS A 30 -3.48 -15.87 10.76
N ALA A 31 -4.39 -15.93 9.80
CA ALA A 31 -4.49 -17.02 8.84
C ALA A 31 -4.48 -16.51 7.39
N TYR A 32 -3.89 -17.30 6.51
CA TYR A 32 -3.78 -17.04 5.08
C TYR A 32 -4.30 -18.25 4.30
N ILE A 33 -5.39 -18.05 3.58
CA ILE A 33 -5.99 -19.07 2.71
C ILE A 33 -5.51 -18.78 1.29
N ASP A 34 -4.56 -19.59 0.82
CA ASP A 34 -3.97 -19.51 -0.51
C ASP A 34 -4.74 -20.43 -1.47
N ALA A 35 -5.84 -19.92 -2.01
CA ALA A 35 -6.66 -20.61 -2.99
C ALA A 35 -6.08 -20.55 -4.43
N GLU A 36 -5.11 -19.66 -4.69
CA GLU A 36 -4.43 -19.56 -5.99
C GLU A 36 -3.13 -20.39 -6.04
N ASN A 37 -2.70 -21.01 -4.94
CA ASN A 37 -1.42 -21.70 -4.81
C ASN A 37 -0.23 -20.82 -5.26
N ALA A 38 -0.31 -19.52 -4.98
CA ALA A 38 0.63 -18.51 -5.43
C ALA A 38 1.37 -17.83 -4.26
N PHE A 39 1.13 -18.27 -3.02
CA PHE A 39 1.79 -17.71 -1.85
C PHE A 39 3.30 -18.01 -1.86
N ASN A 40 4.11 -16.97 -1.66
CA ASN A 40 5.56 -17.08 -1.57
C ASN A 40 6.03 -16.71 -0.15
N PRO A 41 6.46 -17.70 0.67
CA PRO A 41 6.96 -17.48 2.02
C PRO A 41 8.09 -16.46 2.10
N SER A 42 9.07 -16.53 1.19
CA SER A 42 10.25 -15.67 1.20
C SER A 42 9.90 -14.20 0.96
N VAL A 43 8.92 -13.92 0.10
CA VAL A 43 8.42 -12.56 -0.11
C VAL A 43 7.65 -12.05 1.11
N ALA A 44 6.85 -12.91 1.75
CA ALA A 44 6.13 -12.57 2.97
C ALA A 44 7.08 -12.25 4.13
N GLU A 45 8.12 -13.05 4.33
CA GLU A 45 9.19 -12.80 5.32
C GLU A 45 9.92 -11.49 5.04
N ALA A 46 10.26 -11.22 3.77
CA ALA A 46 10.94 -9.98 3.40
C ALA A 46 10.09 -8.72 3.63
N ILE A 47 8.76 -8.83 3.53
CA ILE A 47 7.81 -7.78 3.94
C ILE A 47 7.77 -7.63 5.48
N GLY A 48 8.08 -8.70 6.21
CA GLY A 48 8.13 -8.75 7.67
C GLY A 48 6.99 -9.55 8.31
N VAL A 49 6.35 -10.45 7.57
CA VAL A 49 5.37 -11.41 8.11
C VAL A 49 6.13 -12.53 8.82
N ASN A 50 5.69 -12.91 10.02
CA ASN A 50 6.18 -14.10 10.69
C ASN A 50 5.46 -15.32 10.10
N VAL A 51 6.10 -15.98 9.14
CA VAL A 51 5.52 -17.13 8.42
C VAL A 51 5.37 -18.35 9.32
N GLU A 52 6.28 -18.57 10.28
CA GLU A 52 6.19 -19.70 11.23
C GLU A 52 4.92 -19.65 12.08
N LYS A 53 4.46 -18.43 12.42
CA LYS A 53 3.24 -18.20 13.20
C LYS A 53 2.01 -17.91 12.34
N LEU A 54 2.14 -17.98 11.01
CA LEU A 54 1.02 -17.76 10.09
C LEU A 54 0.34 -19.10 9.81
N LEU A 55 -0.97 -19.20 10.09
CA LEU A 55 -1.73 -20.38 9.70
C LEU A 55 -2.00 -20.32 8.20
N ILE A 56 -1.31 -21.15 7.42
CA ILE A 56 -1.47 -21.22 5.97
C ILE A 56 -2.32 -22.43 5.62
N ALA A 57 -3.34 -22.23 4.79
CA ALA A 57 -4.12 -23.33 4.23
C ALA A 57 -4.22 -23.20 2.71
N GLN A 58 -4.05 -24.32 2.01
CA GLN A 58 -4.19 -24.44 0.57
C GLN A 58 -5.38 -25.35 0.27
N PRO A 59 -6.57 -24.78 0.02
CA PRO A 59 -7.78 -25.55 -0.18
C PRO A 59 -7.90 -26.10 -1.60
N ASP A 60 -8.35 -27.36 -1.71
CA ASP A 60 -8.58 -28.02 -3.01
C ASP A 60 -9.91 -27.66 -3.69
N SER A 61 -10.88 -27.09 -2.95
CA SER A 61 -12.19 -26.68 -3.47
C SER A 61 -12.77 -25.47 -2.74
N ALA A 62 -13.67 -24.72 -3.39
CA ALA A 62 -14.28 -23.53 -2.81
C ALA A 62 -15.07 -23.83 -1.52
N GLU A 63 -15.73 -25.00 -1.46
CA GLU A 63 -16.41 -25.48 -0.26
C GLU A 63 -15.41 -25.74 0.88
N ASN A 64 -14.27 -26.35 0.56
CA ASN A 64 -13.20 -26.58 1.53
C ASN A 64 -12.69 -25.24 2.09
N SER A 65 -12.42 -24.27 1.22
CA SER A 65 -12.00 -22.92 1.62
C SER A 65 -13.02 -22.27 2.56
N LEU A 66 -14.32 -22.37 2.27
CA LEU A 66 -15.36 -21.78 3.12
C LEU A 66 -15.45 -22.49 4.48
N SER A 67 -15.31 -23.81 4.50
CA SER A 67 -15.28 -24.61 5.72
C SER A 67 -14.11 -24.22 6.63
N ILE A 68 -12.92 -24.06 6.05
CA ILE A 68 -11.71 -23.61 6.76
C ILE A 68 -11.94 -22.20 7.33
N VAL A 69 -12.43 -21.26 6.51
CA VAL A 69 -12.73 -19.89 6.98
C VAL A 69 -13.75 -19.91 8.12
N ASN A 70 -14.83 -20.69 8.02
CA ASN A 70 -15.84 -20.77 9.05
C ASN A 70 -15.29 -21.31 10.37
N THR A 71 -14.40 -22.30 10.30
CA THR A 71 -13.72 -22.87 11.47
C THR A 71 -12.79 -21.84 12.11
N LEU A 72 -12.00 -21.13 11.30
CA LEU A 72 -11.05 -20.11 11.78
C LEU A 72 -11.74 -18.90 12.42
N VAL A 73 -12.88 -18.47 11.87
CA VAL A 73 -13.69 -17.37 12.43
C VAL A 73 -14.33 -17.75 13.77
N GLY A 74 -14.62 -19.04 13.99
CA GLY A 74 -15.06 -19.54 15.29
C GLY A 74 -13.94 -19.66 16.33
N GLY A 75 -12.67 -19.58 15.90
CA GLY A 75 -11.49 -19.62 16.75
C GLY A 75 -10.98 -18.23 17.17
N SER A 76 -9.77 -18.20 17.74
CA SER A 76 -9.10 -16.96 18.17
C SER A 76 -8.18 -16.41 17.06
N ILE A 77 -8.75 -16.08 15.89
CA ILE A 77 -8.02 -15.48 14.77
C ILE A 77 -8.44 -14.02 14.59
N ASP A 78 -7.46 -13.10 14.61
CA ASP A 78 -7.69 -11.67 14.46
C ASP A 78 -7.86 -11.25 12.99
N VAL A 79 -7.09 -11.88 12.11
CA VAL A 79 -7.10 -11.58 10.67
C VAL A 79 -7.08 -12.86 9.85
N VAL A 80 -8.05 -13.00 8.95
CA VAL A 80 -8.06 -14.05 7.91
C VAL A 80 -7.96 -13.37 6.54
N VAL A 81 -6.92 -13.71 5.80
CA VAL A 81 -6.76 -13.33 4.38
C VAL A 81 -7.17 -14.50 3.50
N VAL A 82 -7.90 -14.22 2.43
CA VAL A 82 -8.30 -15.21 1.43
C VAL A 82 -7.83 -14.73 0.06
N ASP A 83 -6.79 -15.36 -0.49
CA ASP A 83 -6.17 -15.02 -1.77
C ASP A 83 -6.31 -16.22 -2.74
N SER A 84 -7.20 -16.23 -3.73
CA SER A 84 -8.16 -15.17 -4.09
C SER A 84 -9.59 -15.68 -4.19
N VAL A 85 -10.52 -14.73 -4.16
CA VAL A 85 -11.97 -15.00 -4.20
C VAL A 85 -12.43 -15.53 -5.56
N CYS A 86 -11.58 -15.49 -6.61
CA CYS A 86 -11.89 -16.08 -7.92
C CYS A 86 -12.22 -17.58 -7.79
N PHE A 87 -11.60 -18.27 -6.83
CA PHE A 87 -11.87 -19.67 -6.56
C PHE A 87 -13.31 -19.96 -6.12
N PHE A 88 -13.97 -19.01 -5.44
CA PHE A 88 -15.36 -19.14 -5.02
C PHE A 88 -16.36 -18.75 -6.12
N ARG A 89 -15.89 -18.29 -7.28
CA ARG A 89 -16.75 -17.91 -8.39
C ARG A 89 -16.95 -19.11 -9.30
N ASN A 90 -18.13 -19.73 -9.19
CA ASN A 90 -18.65 -20.57 -10.26
C ASN A 90 -18.92 -19.67 -11.49
N VAL A 91 -17.96 -19.59 -12.41
CA VAL A 91 -18.08 -18.86 -13.67
C VAL A 91 -19.09 -19.60 -14.54
N ARG A 92 -20.27 -19.02 -14.75
CA ARG A 92 -21.18 -19.43 -15.82
C ARG A 92 -21.19 -18.35 -16.89
N THR A 93 -20.99 -18.74 -18.13
CA THR A 93 -21.19 -17.84 -19.27
C THR A 93 -22.69 -17.64 -19.45
N LYS A 94 -23.16 -16.39 -19.39
CA LYS A 94 -24.50 -16.05 -19.90
C LYS A 94 -24.34 -15.42 -21.28
N LEU A 95 -25.10 -15.94 -22.24
CA LEU A 95 -25.36 -15.25 -23.49
C LEU A 95 -26.06 -13.93 -23.16
N SER A 96 -25.43 -12.80 -23.49
CA SER A 96 -26.07 -11.49 -23.40
C SER A 96 -27.14 -11.40 -24.48
N SER A 97 -28.38 -11.09 -24.09
CA SER A 97 -29.54 -11.02 -25.00
C SER A 97 -29.55 -9.78 -25.91
N ASN A 98 -28.49 -8.96 -25.93
CA ASN A 98 -28.41 -7.79 -26.80
C ASN A 98 -27.28 -7.97 -27.83
N GLN A 99 -27.72 -8.30 -29.05
CA GLN A 99 -27.08 -8.18 -30.37
C GLN A 99 -25.62 -7.70 -30.40
N THR A 100 -24.66 -8.58 -30.11
CA THR A 100 -23.34 -8.61 -30.77
C THR A 100 -22.77 -10.02 -30.61
N PRO A 101 -22.53 -10.79 -31.70
CA PRO A 101 -21.93 -12.11 -31.57
C PRO A 101 -20.46 -11.96 -31.16
N GLY A 102 -20.08 -12.48 -29.99
CA GLY A 102 -18.67 -12.64 -29.61
C GLY A 102 -18.25 -12.10 -28.24
N ILE A 103 -19.08 -11.31 -27.55
CA ILE A 103 -18.74 -10.84 -26.18
C ILE A 103 -19.48 -11.70 -25.16
N PHE A 104 -18.82 -12.77 -24.70
CA PHE A 104 -19.30 -13.56 -23.57
C PHE A 104 -19.18 -12.74 -22.28
N LYS A 105 -20.31 -12.44 -21.65
CA LYS A 105 -20.31 -11.85 -20.31
C LYS A 105 -20.23 -12.99 -19.31
N GLU A 106 -19.04 -13.19 -18.76
CA GLU A 106 -18.87 -14.05 -17.58
C GLU A 106 -19.74 -13.50 -16.44
N VAL A 107 -20.64 -14.33 -15.93
CA VAL A 107 -21.43 -14.00 -14.76
C VAL A 107 -21.27 -15.11 -13.73
N ALA A 108 -20.75 -14.74 -12.57
CA ALA A 108 -20.63 -15.67 -11.46
C ALA A 108 -22.03 -16.04 -10.94
N CYS A 109 -22.34 -17.32 -10.78
CA CYS A 109 -23.43 -17.73 -9.90
C CYS A 109 -23.02 -17.39 -8.46
N GLY A 110 -23.72 -16.44 -7.83
CA GLY A 110 -23.31 -15.75 -6.59
C GLY A 110 -22.87 -14.28 -6.78
N GLY A 111 -22.86 -13.82 -8.04
CA GLY A 111 -22.22 -12.61 -8.56
C GLY A 111 -22.79 -11.26 -8.13
N ASN A 112 -22.72 -10.96 -6.83
CA ASN A 112 -22.56 -9.62 -6.23
C ASN A 112 -22.51 -9.67 -4.69
N ALA A 113 -22.66 -10.85 -4.07
CA ALA A 113 -22.76 -10.99 -2.62
C ALA A 113 -21.63 -10.28 -1.87
N LEU A 114 -20.38 -10.49 -2.30
CA LEU A 114 -19.20 -9.86 -1.67
C LEU A 114 -19.30 -8.33 -1.67
N GLY A 115 -19.80 -7.74 -2.76
CA GLY A 115 -20.02 -6.30 -2.85
C GLY A 115 -21.06 -5.76 -1.86
N PHE A 116 -22.04 -6.58 -1.46
CA PHE A 116 -23.06 -6.22 -0.46
C PHE A 116 -22.58 -6.47 0.98
N TYR A 117 -21.95 -7.62 1.24
CA TYR A 117 -21.46 -8.04 2.55
C TYR A 117 -20.20 -7.30 3.00
N ALA A 118 -19.32 -6.89 2.07
CA ALA A 118 -18.12 -6.12 2.41
C ALA A 118 -18.50 -4.78 3.08
N ALA A 119 -17.88 -4.51 4.23
CA ALA A 119 -18.01 -3.23 4.93
C ALA A 119 -17.16 -2.16 4.25
N VAL A 120 -15.96 -2.55 3.81
CA VAL A 120 -15.04 -1.69 3.06
C VAL A 120 -14.67 -2.38 1.76
N ARG A 121 -14.69 -1.65 0.65
CA ARG A 121 -14.26 -2.12 -0.67
C ARG A 121 -13.22 -1.16 -1.21
N MET A 122 -12.08 -1.69 -1.58
CA MET A 122 -10.95 -0.95 -2.11
C MET A 122 -10.58 -1.49 -3.49
N ARG A 123 -10.53 -0.58 -4.47
CA ARG A 123 -10.05 -0.87 -5.82
C ARG A 123 -8.58 -0.50 -5.89
N THR A 124 -7.74 -1.46 -6.21
CA THR A 124 -6.32 -1.26 -6.49
C THR A 124 -6.09 -1.15 -8.01
N SER A 125 -5.31 -0.17 -8.44
CA SER A 125 -4.82 -0.06 -9.81
C SER A 125 -3.32 0.22 -9.81
N ARG A 126 -2.63 -0.31 -10.82
CA ARG A 126 -1.22 -0.05 -11.05
C ARG A 126 -1.04 1.37 -11.62
N ARG A 127 -0.12 2.13 -11.06
CA ARG A 127 0.42 3.39 -11.60
C ARG A 127 1.76 3.10 -12.29
N GLU A 128 2.65 4.08 -12.30
CA GLU A 128 3.95 4.02 -12.97
C GLU A 128 4.94 3.11 -12.25
N LEU A 129 5.87 2.54 -13.01
CA LEU A 129 7.03 1.86 -12.46
C LEU A 129 8.00 2.88 -11.88
N ARG A 130 8.60 2.53 -10.74
CA ARG A 130 9.65 3.34 -10.12
C ARG A 130 11.01 2.81 -10.58
N TYR A 131 11.82 3.71 -11.13
CA TYR A 131 13.19 3.42 -11.54
C TYR A 131 14.16 4.12 -10.60
N ASN A 132 15.28 3.47 -10.32
CA ASN A 132 16.45 4.12 -9.72
C ASN A 132 17.61 3.94 -10.68
N GLU A 133 18.18 5.06 -11.15
CA GLU A 133 19.30 5.19 -12.09
C GLU A 133 19.09 4.45 -13.45
N ALA A 134 18.87 3.14 -13.44
CA ALA A 134 18.48 2.34 -14.60
C ALA A 134 17.69 1.04 -14.26
N GLN A 135 17.47 0.72 -12.98
CA GLN A 135 16.80 -0.52 -12.56
C GLN A 135 15.39 -0.23 -12.06
N ALA A 136 14.42 -1.06 -12.46
CA ALA A 136 13.06 -1.00 -11.92
C ALA A 136 13.09 -1.46 -10.45
N THR A 137 12.93 -0.53 -9.52
CA THR A 137 13.01 -0.79 -8.08
C THR A 137 11.65 -1.06 -7.44
N GLY A 138 10.57 -0.69 -8.10
CA GLY A 138 9.24 -0.84 -7.56
C GLY A 138 8.12 -0.39 -8.49
N ILE A 139 6.92 -0.30 -7.93
CA ILE A 139 5.68 0.01 -8.61
C ILE A 139 4.85 0.95 -7.74
N GLY A 140 4.36 2.03 -8.32
CA GLY A 140 3.32 2.84 -7.72
C GLY A 140 1.96 2.17 -7.90
N ILE A 141 1.13 2.18 -6.88
CA ILE A 141 -0.26 1.72 -6.93
C ILE A 141 -1.19 2.83 -6.44
N SER A 142 -2.40 2.85 -6.97
CA SER A 142 -3.51 3.67 -6.48
C SER A 142 -4.51 2.77 -5.77
N VAL A 143 -4.93 3.16 -4.58
CA VAL A 143 -5.98 2.50 -3.82
C VAL A 143 -7.15 3.46 -3.67
N GLN A 144 -8.25 3.14 -4.33
CA GLN A 144 -9.48 3.92 -4.29
C GLN A 144 -10.51 3.23 -3.40
N ILE A 145 -11.07 3.96 -2.43
CA ILE A 145 -12.15 3.45 -1.58
C ILE A 145 -13.47 3.56 -2.35
N ILE A 146 -14.04 2.42 -2.76
CA ILE A 146 -15.31 2.34 -3.50
C ILE A 146 -16.51 2.26 -2.56
N LYS A 147 -16.32 1.66 -1.39
CA LYS A 147 -17.35 1.53 -0.36
C LYS A 147 -16.71 1.62 1.00
N ASN A 148 -17.32 2.38 1.89
CA ASN A 148 -16.94 2.45 3.29
C ASN A 148 -18.21 2.58 4.15
N LYS A 149 -18.52 1.55 4.95
CA LYS A 149 -19.61 1.59 5.92
C LYS A 149 -19.18 2.13 7.29
N LEU A 150 -17.89 2.33 7.53
CA LEU A 150 -17.32 2.67 8.84
C LEU A 150 -17.00 4.16 8.99
N ALA A 151 -16.76 4.87 7.89
CA ALA A 151 -16.45 6.29 7.89
C ALA A 151 -17.11 7.00 6.69
N PRO A 152 -17.29 8.34 6.76
CA PRO A 152 -17.90 9.11 5.67
C PRO A 152 -17.19 8.82 4.34
N ALA A 153 -17.98 8.47 3.33
CA ALA A 153 -17.48 8.12 2.01
C ALA A 153 -17.11 9.37 1.22
N THR A 154 -16.14 10.15 1.71
CA THR A 154 -15.33 10.92 0.76
C THR A 154 -14.55 9.87 -0.04
N LEU A 155 -14.70 9.90 -1.36
CA LEU A 155 -14.00 9.02 -2.26
C LEU A 155 -12.51 9.42 -2.23
N LYS A 156 -11.78 8.81 -1.30
CA LYS A 156 -10.36 9.06 -1.10
C LYS A 156 -9.58 8.07 -1.97
N GLU A 157 -8.65 8.62 -2.72
CA GLU A 157 -7.63 7.88 -3.42
C GLU A 157 -6.33 8.04 -2.62
N ALA A 158 -5.64 6.92 -2.38
CA ALA A 158 -4.33 6.90 -1.77
C ALA A 158 -3.31 6.37 -2.78
N GLY A 159 -2.24 7.13 -3.02
CA GLY A 159 -1.05 6.66 -3.71
C GLY A 159 -0.17 5.89 -2.75
N ILE A 160 0.27 4.70 -3.14
CA ILE A 160 1.17 3.85 -2.35
C ILE A 160 2.27 3.38 -3.28
N ASP A 161 3.53 3.53 -2.87
CA ASP A 161 4.67 2.98 -3.61
C ASP A 161 5.10 1.65 -2.98
N ILE A 162 5.33 0.63 -3.81
CA ILE A 162 5.79 -0.70 -3.38
C ILE A 162 7.18 -0.95 -3.97
N ARG A 163 8.16 -1.25 -3.11
CA ARG A 163 9.49 -1.75 -3.49
C ARG A 163 9.46 -3.26 -3.66
N PHE A 164 10.02 -3.76 -4.76
CA PHE A 164 10.09 -5.20 -5.01
C PHE A 164 10.88 -5.92 -3.92
N GLY A 165 10.30 -7.00 -3.38
CA GLY A 165 10.89 -7.78 -2.29
C GLY A 165 10.95 -7.08 -0.92
N LYS A 166 10.48 -5.84 -0.77
CA LYS A 166 10.47 -5.12 0.51
C LYS A 166 9.08 -4.70 0.99
N GLY A 167 8.12 -4.60 0.07
CA GLY A 167 6.77 -4.16 0.37
C GLY A 167 6.59 -2.65 0.25
N ILE A 168 5.66 -2.09 1.02
CA ILE A 168 5.27 -0.67 1.00
C ILE A 168 6.45 0.23 1.43
N CYS A 169 6.65 1.31 0.68
CA CYS A 169 7.59 2.39 0.98
C CYS A 169 6.94 3.41 1.93
N TYR A 170 7.13 3.24 3.23
CA TYR A 170 6.64 4.20 4.22
C TYR A 170 7.29 5.59 4.07
N GLU A 171 8.54 5.64 3.62
CA GLU A 171 9.30 6.89 3.48
C GLU A 171 8.70 7.81 2.42
N SER A 172 8.31 7.26 1.27
CA SER A 172 7.69 8.05 0.20
C SER A 172 6.28 8.49 0.59
N GLU A 173 5.52 7.64 1.27
CA GLU A 173 4.19 7.99 1.77
C GLU A 173 4.24 9.11 2.82
N ILE A 174 5.18 9.06 3.76
CA ILE A 174 5.35 10.11 4.78
C ILE A 174 5.72 11.43 4.12
N LEU A 175 6.60 11.42 3.11
CA LEU A 175 6.97 12.63 2.38
C LEU A 175 5.78 13.20 1.59
N GLU A 176 5.01 12.36 0.91
CA GLU A 176 3.83 12.80 0.15
C GLU A 176 2.77 13.39 1.10
N LEU A 177 2.52 12.74 2.24
CA LEU A 177 1.60 13.23 3.26
C LEU A 177 2.08 14.57 3.85
N ALA A 178 3.36 14.66 4.24
CA ALA A 178 3.93 15.89 4.79
C ALA A 178 3.88 17.04 3.78
N SER A 179 4.06 16.75 2.49
CA SER A 179 3.92 17.75 1.43
C SER A 179 2.48 18.19 1.27
N SER A 180 1.51 17.27 1.32
CA SER A 180 0.09 17.59 1.21
C SER A 180 -0.43 18.44 2.39
N LEU A 181 0.20 18.27 3.56
CA LEU A 181 -0.10 19.03 4.78
C LEU A 181 0.67 20.36 4.86
N GLY A 182 1.53 20.68 3.88
CA GLY A 182 2.35 21.89 3.88
C GLY A 182 3.46 21.91 4.94
N VAL A 183 3.80 20.76 5.53
CA VAL A 183 4.92 20.62 6.48
C VAL A 183 6.25 20.67 5.76
N ILE A 184 6.29 20.09 4.55
CA ILE A 184 7.46 20.15 3.66
C ILE A 184 7.09 20.80 2.34
N MET A 185 8.00 21.60 1.82
CA MET A 185 7.96 22.16 0.48
C MET A 185 8.77 21.24 -0.44
N LYS A 186 8.24 20.93 -1.62
CA LYS A 186 8.91 20.14 -2.63
C LYS A 186 9.36 21.07 -3.76
N ASP A 187 10.67 21.14 -3.97
CA ASP A 187 11.28 21.79 -5.14
C ASP A 187 11.80 20.74 -6.13
N ASP A 188 12.23 21.19 -7.31
CA ASP A 188 12.75 20.32 -8.38
C ASP A 188 13.98 19.50 -7.95
N SER A 189 14.71 19.95 -6.92
CA SER A 189 15.95 19.32 -6.42
C SER A 189 15.80 18.59 -5.08
N GLY A 190 14.68 18.71 -4.37
CA GLY A 190 14.57 18.10 -3.04
C GLY A 190 13.36 18.52 -2.20
N TYR A 191 13.37 18.08 -0.94
CA TYR A 191 12.36 18.42 0.06
C TYR A 191 12.95 19.33 1.13
N TRP A 192 12.18 20.36 1.51
CA TRP A 192 12.56 21.36 2.50
C TRP A 192 11.52 21.40 3.63
N ILE A 193 11.97 21.44 4.89
CA ILE A 193 11.09 21.63 6.05
C ILE A 193 11.19 23.10 6.46
N ASN A 194 10.06 23.82 6.51
CA ASN A 194 10.04 25.23 6.87
C ASN A 194 10.21 25.40 8.40
N ALA A 195 11.27 26.07 8.84
CA ALA A 195 11.65 26.18 10.25
C ALA A 195 10.83 27.19 11.07
N CYS A 196 9.75 27.77 10.51
CA CYS A 196 8.92 28.78 11.20
C CYS A 196 8.14 28.21 12.40
N CYS A 197 8.11 26.89 12.58
CA CYS A 197 7.64 26.23 13.80
C CYS A 197 8.81 26.02 14.80
N ASN A 198 9.37 27.10 15.33
CA ASN A 198 10.19 27.15 16.56
C ASN A 198 11.11 25.95 16.89
N LEU A 199 11.88 25.43 15.92
CA LEU A 199 13.01 24.53 16.15
C LEU A 199 14.03 24.71 15.03
N THR A 200 15.11 25.42 15.36
CA THR A 200 16.31 25.56 14.54
C THR A 200 16.86 24.19 14.14
N ASN A 201 16.81 23.84 12.85
CA ASN A 201 17.84 23.15 12.06
C ASN A 201 17.26 22.72 10.69
N PHE A 202 17.85 23.22 9.60
CA PHE A 202 17.52 22.82 8.23
C PHE A 202 18.08 21.41 7.93
N LYS A 203 17.29 20.55 7.26
CA LYS A 203 17.75 19.28 6.69
C LYS A 203 17.32 19.17 5.23
N HIS A 204 18.31 18.93 4.37
CA HIS A 204 18.15 18.61 2.96
C HIS A 204 17.92 17.10 2.79
N ILE A 205 16.89 16.70 2.05
CA ILE A 205 16.63 15.29 1.70
C ILE A 205 16.77 15.14 0.18
N GLU A 206 17.85 14.49 -0.27
CA GLU A 206 18.06 14.15 -1.68
C GLU A 206 17.40 12.82 -2.04
N GLY A 207 16.42 12.86 -2.94
CA GLY A 207 15.89 11.70 -3.67
C GLY A 207 14.90 10.80 -2.92
N HIS A 208 14.41 9.77 -3.63
CA HIS A 208 13.45 8.74 -3.17
C HIS A 208 14.01 7.77 -2.10
N SER A 209 15.21 8.03 -1.58
CA SER A 209 15.78 7.29 -0.45
C SER A 209 16.09 8.28 0.67
N LEU A 210 15.56 8.06 1.87
CA LEU A 210 16.00 8.76 3.07
C LEU A 210 17.46 8.39 3.37
N LYS A 211 18.42 9.04 2.72
CA LYS A 211 19.80 9.09 3.24
C LYS A 211 19.79 10.07 4.41
N GLN A 212 19.58 9.56 5.62
CA GLN A 212 19.83 10.33 6.84
C GLN A 212 21.32 10.70 6.91
N ARG A 213 21.68 11.92 6.52
CA ARG A 213 22.88 12.56 7.05
C ARG A 213 22.49 13.29 8.33
N TYR A 214 22.90 12.74 9.45
CA TYR A 214 22.91 13.47 10.72
C TYR A 214 24.05 14.48 10.64
N PHE A 215 23.73 15.76 10.55
CA PHE A 215 24.64 16.77 11.09
C PHE A 215 24.33 16.86 12.58
N SER A 216 25.23 16.30 13.40
CA SER A 216 25.18 16.40 14.85
C SER A 216 25.26 17.86 15.25
N THR A 217 24.27 18.32 16.00
CA THR A 217 24.30 19.65 16.62
C THR A 217 25.34 19.64 17.73
N THR A 218 26.52 20.23 17.49
CA THR A 218 27.22 21.12 18.43
C THR A 218 28.56 21.54 17.85
N SER A 219 28.80 22.86 17.81
CA SER A 219 30.12 23.54 17.80
C SER A 219 31.12 23.22 16.68
N ARG A 220 31.44 24.27 15.90
CA ARG A 220 32.68 24.48 15.11
C ARG A 220 33.27 23.24 14.42
N VAL A 221 33.08 23.13 13.11
CA VAL A 221 34.21 22.81 12.20
C VAL A 221 34.00 23.55 10.89
N ILE A 222 34.81 24.59 10.68
CA ILE A 222 35.09 25.18 9.37
C ILE A 222 35.89 24.15 8.57
N PRO A 223 35.61 23.98 7.26
CA PRO A 223 36.71 23.85 6.31
C PRO A 223 36.72 25.05 5.37
N SER A 224 37.94 25.51 5.18
CA SER A 224 38.39 26.61 4.35
C SER A 224 37.97 26.48 2.88
N THR A 225 37.81 27.64 2.25
CA THR A 225 37.71 27.94 0.82
C THR A 225 36.43 27.52 0.09
N LEU A 226 35.43 28.42 0.09
CA LEU A 226 34.61 28.74 -1.09
C LEU A 226 33.82 30.03 -0.79
N ASN A 227 34.20 31.11 -1.45
CA ASN A 227 33.48 32.39 -1.42
C ASN A 227 32.13 32.21 -2.11
N PHE A 228 31.03 32.47 -1.42
CA PHE A 228 29.77 32.84 -2.05
C PHE A 228 29.14 33.99 -1.27
N HIS A 229 28.87 35.07 -2.01
CA HIS A 229 28.17 36.27 -1.59
C HIS A 229 26.84 35.94 -0.91
N GLU A 230 26.59 36.53 0.26
CA GLU A 230 25.26 36.59 0.86
C GLU A 230 24.28 37.31 -0.09
N PRO A 231 23.09 36.77 -0.39
CA PRO A 231 22.01 37.59 -0.92
C PRO A 231 21.39 38.37 0.23
N HIS A 232 21.42 39.70 0.12
CA HIS A 232 20.69 40.61 0.99
C HIS A 232 19.19 40.24 1.00
N CYS A 233 18.66 39.90 2.17
CA CYS A 233 17.22 39.86 2.42
C CYS A 233 16.70 41.30 2.44
N THR A 234 16.01 41.74 1.39
CA THR A 234 15.13 42.91 1.47
C THR A 234 13.80 42.50 2.08
N GLU A 235 13.49 43.08 3.24
CA GLU A 235 12.16 43.03 3.85
C GLU A 235 11.14 43.65 2.89
N TYR A 236 10.19 42.86 2.39
CA TYR A 236 8.98 43.36 1.77
C TYR A 236 7.93 43.56 2.87
N SER A 237 7.77 44.80 3.33
CA SER A 237 6.55 45.26 3.97
C SER A 237 5.43 45.35 2.92
N MET A 238 4.34 44.60 3.10
CA MET A 238 3.15 44.71 2.26
C MET A 238 2.38 46.01 2.59
N PRO A 239 1.75 46.67 1.59
CA PRO A 239 0.76 47.72 1.82
C PRO A 239 -0.58 47.17 2.31
#